data_AF-A0A918HV32-F1
#
_entry.id   AF-A0A918HV32-F1
#
_cell.length_a   1.000
_cell.length_b   1.000
_cell.length_c   1.000
_cell.angle_alpha   90.00
_cell.angle_beta   90.00
_cell.angle_gamma   90.00
#
_symmetry.space_group_name_H-M   'P 1'
#
loop_
_entity.id
_entity.type
_entity.pdbx_description
1 polymer ?
#
loop_
_entity_poly.entity_id
_entity_poly.type
_entity_poly.pdbx_seq_one_letter_code
_entity_poly.pdbx_strand_id
1 'polypeptide(L)'
;MAERSTAAVDVADNSGNDPLTAKADEAASDGVAEAQDTAERSAQDGDGERRDSEQTVITTPELHSGHKLARRYRLEECVTRLDGFSSWRAVDEKLRRAVGVHILPADHPRARSVLAAARSSALLGDPRFVQVLDAVEENDLVYVVHEWLPDATELTALLAAGPLEAHDAYQLVSQVSQAMAAAHREGLAHLRLTPSAVLRSSTGQYRIRGLAVNAALRGISADRPQRTDTEAIGALLYAALTKRWPYENDAYGLSGLPKGVGLIPPDQVRAGVHRGLSEIAMRALVNDGATASRQEPPCTTPDELAKAVAAMPRIRPPEPEFPTPLDFQRTTYQQGNYGRPQTRAGAAATAAMPMPPPPLQSRTGKALKWAVSALLIAALGLGSWQVADKLLDQGSNEKTGETGTRTTPGGQNQKKPQRPAQPLRISDAREFKPGGSGIQEDEVANAVDDSADTAWITPQYFSFPNFGNLPDRKHGSGVIVDLGSVQNVRGIDVSMYRAGQKAQVLTADEGATDPSTPDDFPHRLTELETVGDTLKASVDKPVRTRYVLVHITELPHDGRGGYRGGISGIKVLG
;
A
#
# COMPACT_ATOMS: atom_id res chain seq x y z
N MET A 1 39.99 6.92 84.22
CA MET A 1 39.84 7.73 83.00
C MET A 1 38.45 8.34 83.02
N ALA A 2 38.42 9.68 83.07
CA ALA A 2 37.31 10.62 82.83
C ALA A 2 36.51 10.29 81.54
N GLU A 3 35.27 10.71 81.25
CA GLU A 3 34.23 11.62 81.80
C GLU A 3 32.95 11.31 80.97
N ARG A 4 31.76 11.11 81.55
CA ARG A 4 30.64 12.04 81.89
C ARG A 4 29.81 12.66 80.72
N SER A 5 28.48 12.57 80.93
CA SER A 5 27.41 13.57 80.63
C SER A 5 26.87 13.73 79.20
N THR A 6 25.62 14.11 78.90
CA THR A 6 24.21 13.97 79.39
C THR A 6 23.39 15.07 78.70
N ALA A 7 22.13 14.77 78.30
CA ALA A 7 20.99 15.71 78.11
C ALA A 7 21.03 16.67 76.90
N ALA A 8 19.94 17.17 76.29
CA ALA A 8 18.47 17.11 76.44
C ALA A 8 17.85 17.61 75.09
N VAL A 9 16.77 17.01 74.56
CA VAL A 9 15.34 17.44 74.62
C VAL A 9 15.09 18.89 74.20
N ASP A 10 14.34 19.11 73.11
CA ASP A 10 13.06 19.86 73.22
C ASP A 10 12.08 19.57 72.07
N VAL A 11 10.81 19.48 72.44
CA VAL A 11 9.63 19.30 71.58
C VAL A 11 8.80 20.57 71.72
N ALA A 12 8.42 21.21 70.62
CA ALA A 12 7.26 22.09 70.60
C ALA A 12 6.58 22.07 69.24
N ASP A 13 5.39 21.48 69.23
CA ASP A 13 4.30 21.82 68.32
C ASP A 13 4.04 23.33 68.37
N ASN A 14 3.86 23.96 67.22
CA ASN A 14 3.02 25.15 67.14
C ASN A 14 2.23 25.14 65.83
N SER A 15 0.95 24.85 65.99
CA SER A 15 -0.13 24.98 65.02
C SER A 15 -0.26 26.39 64.45
N GLY A 16 -0.38 26.48 63.12
CA GLY A 16 -0.77 27.69 62.40
C GLY A 16 -1.21 27.35 60.98
N ASN A 17 -2.53 27.29 60.75
CA ASN A 17 -3.14 27.26 59.42
C ASN A 17 -2.92 28.62 58.73
N ASP A 18 -2.22 28.63 57.59
CA ASP A 18 -2.66 29.19 56.30
C ASP A 18 -1.46 29.39 55.35
N PRO A 19 -1.66 29.24 54.03
CA PRO A 19 -0.57 29.08 53.07
C PRO A 19 0.10 30.42 52.72
N LEU A 20 1.42 30.46 52.85
CA LEU A 20 2.24 31.57 52.34
C LEU A 20 2.32 31.49 50.82
N THR A 21 1.46 32.26 50.17
CA THR A 21 1.66 32.74 48.81
C THR A 21 2.76 33.82 48.85
N ALA A 22 3.88 33.55 48.19
CA ALA A 22 4.90 34.56 47.90
C ALA A 22 5.11 34.62 46.39
N LYS A 23 4.72 35.77 45.83
CA LYS A 23 5.14 36.23 44.51
C LYS A 23 6.66 36.37 44.48
N ALA A 24 7.28 35.88 43.42
CA ALA A 24 8.56 36.38 42.94
C ALA A 24 8.47 36.44 41.42
N ASP A 25 8.41 37.67 40.92
CA ASP A 25 8.65 38.04 39.53
C ASP A 25 10.13 37.84 39.16
N GLU A 26 10.33 37.59 37.86
CA GLU A 26 11.48 37.94 37.02
C GLU A 26 12.86 37.31 37.27
N ALA A 27 13.24 36.37 36.39
CA ALA A 27 14.46 36.50 35.58
C ALA A 27 14.45 35.54 34.37
N ALA A 28 14.48 36.15 33.18
CA ALA A 28 15.10 35.68 31.92
C ALA A 28 14.49 34.47 31.18
N SER A 29 13.38 34.71 30.47
CA SER A 29 13.15 34.15 29.13
C SER A 29 13.37 35.26 28.10
N ASP A 30 14.54 35.31 27.49
CA ASP A 30 14.78 36.11 26.28
C ASP A 30 15.30 35.18 25.19
N GLY A 31 14.63 35.24 24.04
CA GLY A 31 14.98 34.52 22.83
C GLY A 31 13.92 33.52 22.41
N VAL A 32 12.79 33.99 21.88
CA VAL A 32 12.17 33.61 20.60
C VAL A 32 10.86 34.43 20.49
N ALA A 33 10.96 35.73 20.19
CA ALA A 33 9.80 36.57 19.89
C ALA A 33 10.19 37.84 19.10
N GLU A 34 11.07 37.73 18.11
CA GLU A 34 11.27 38.79 17.11
C GLU A 34 11.48 38.15 15.73
N ALA A 35 10.38 37.75 15.10
CA ALA A 35 10.30 37.59 13.64
C ALA A 35 8.84 37.60 13.12
N GLN A 36 7.91 38.17 13.89
CA GLN A 36 6.50 38.30 13.51
C GLN A 36 5.95 39.66 14.00
N ASP A 37 6.58 40.78 13.60
CA ASP A 37 5.88 42.09 13.62
C ASP A 37 6.53 43.16 12.72
N THR A 38 6.82 42.79 11.47
CA THR A 38 7.26 43.76 10.45
C THR A 38 6.75 43.39 9.05
N ALA A 39 5.46 43.06 8.97
CA ALA A 39 4.80 42.80 7.69
C ALA A 39 3.40 43.40 7.58
N GLU A 40 3.12 44.51 8.27
CA GLU A 40 1.91 45.32 8.01
C GLU A 40 2.20 46.82 8.11
N ARG A 41 2.90 47.35 7.09
CA ARG A 41 2.74 48.71 6.53
C ARG A 41 3.90 49.02 5.59
N SER A 42 3.72 48.71 4.31
CA SER A 42 4.38 49.38 3.18
C SER A 42 3.69 48.93 1.90
N ALA A 43 2.56 49.56 1.60
CA ALA A 43 1.93 49.52 0.28
C ALA A 43 2.03 50.93 -0.31
N GLN A 44 2.98 51.14 -1.23
CA GLN A 44 2.77 51.85 -2.51
C GLN A 44 4.07 51.97 -3.31
N ASP A 45 3.93 51.62 -4.59
CA ASP A 45 4.72 51.97 -5.78
C ASP A 45 6.08 51.32 -6.03
N GLY A 46 6.18 50.62 -7.17
CA GLY A 46 7.43 50.19 -7.80
C GLY A 46 7.30 48.95 -8.68
N ASP A 47 7.14 49.16 -9.98
CA ASP A 47 7.09 48.16 -11.06
C ASP A 47 8.30 47.22 -11.12
N GLY A 48 8.04 45.99 -11.61
CA GLY A 48 8.92 45.31 -12.57
C GLY A 48 10.07 44.44 -12.05
N GLU A 49 9.79 43.13 -12.01
CA GLU A 49 10.64 41.97 -12.36
C GLU A 49 10.51 40.83 -11.34
N ARG A 50 9.48 40.01 -11.57
CA ARG A 50 9.33 38.70 -10.90
C ARG A 50 10.40 37.77 -11.47
N ARG A 51 11.43 37.49 -10.67
CA ARG A 51 12.29 36.33 -10.87
C ARG A 51 11.49 35.09 -10.49
N ASP A 52 11.26 34.22 -11.46
CA ASP A 52 10.69 32.90 -11.26
C ASP A 52 11.50 32.15 -10.20
N SER A 53 10.86 31.85 -9.08
CA SER A 53 11.35 30.86 -8.12
C SER A 53 11.07 29.47 -8.69
N GLU A 54 12.04 28.92 -9.42
CA GLU A 54 12.08 27.50 -9.80
C GLU A 54 11.84 26.63 -8.56
N GLN A 55 10.70 25.94 -8.51
CA GLN A 55 10.49 24.84 -7.57
C GLN A 55 11.35 23.66 -8.06
N THR A 56 12.53 23.51 -7.49
CA THR A 56 13.41 22.36 -7.73
C THR A 56 12.63 21.07 -7.40
N VAL A 57 12.34 20.28 -8.42
CA VAL A 57 11.78 18.93 -8.26
C VAL A 57 12.84 18.08 -7.55
N ILE A 58 12.67 17.84 -6.25
CA ILE A 58 13.57 17.00 -5.45
C ILE A 58 13.36 15.54 -5.89
N THR A 59 14.10 15.13 -6.91
CA THR A 59 14.14 13.75 -7.37
C THR A 59 15.10 12.96 -6.48
N THR A 60 14.65 11.82 -5.93
CA THR A 60 15.59 10.87 -5.35
C THR A 60 16.57 10.45 -6.44
N PRO A 61 17.90 10.52 -6.23
CA PRO A 61 18.84 10.06 -7.26
C PRO A 61 18.46 8.62 -7.65
N GLU A 62 18.54 8.30 -8.95
CA GLU A 62 18.15 6.98 -9.46
C GLU A 62 19.12 5.91 -8.95
N LEU A 63 18.84 5.41 -7.74
CA LEU A 63 19.53 4.30 -7.14
C LEU A 63 19.01 3.01 -7.77
N HIS A 64 19.94 2.16 -8.18
CA HIS A 64 19.66 0.87 -8.77
C HIS A 64 20.28 -0.25 -7.93
N SER A 65 19.84 -1.48 -8.18
CA SER A 65 20.46 -2.67 -7.61
C SER A 65 21.97 -2.67 -7.90
N GLY A 66 22.77 -3.08 -6.91
CA GLY A 66 24.23 -3.07 -6.95
C GLY A 66 24.89 -1.76 -6.51
N HIS A 67 24.16 -0.65 -6.39
CA HIS A 67 24.71 0.61 -5.86
C HIS A 67 25.24 0.40 -4.43
N LYS A 68 26.40 0.98 -4.10
CA LYS A 68 27.04 0.85 -2.78
C LYS A 68 27.05 2.17 -2.00
N LEU A 69 26.33 2.22 -0.89
CA LEU A 69 26.36 3.35 0.06
C LEU A 69 27.55 3.20 1.02
N ALA A 70 28.30 4.29 1.24
CA ALA A 70 29.51 4.33 2.07
C ALA A 70 30.52 3.20 1.78
N ARG A 71 30.54 2.68 0.54
CA ARG A 71 31.28 1.47 0.12
C ARG A 71 31.06 0.27 1.06
N ARG A 72 29.89 0.18 1.71
CA ARG A 72 29.56 -0.84 2.72
C ARG A 72 28.22 -1.51 2.44
N TYR A 73 27.18 -0.73 2.19
CA TYR A 73 25.82 -1.26 2.03
C TYR A 73 25.51 -1.36 0.54
N ARG A 74 25.46 -2.58 0.00
CA ARG A 74 25.11 -2.82 -1.41
C ARG A 74 23.60 -3.02 -1.52
N LEU A 75 22.92 -2.14 -2.24
CA LEU A 75 21.49 -2.23 -2.50
C LEU A 75 21.20 -3.45 -3.37
N GLU A 76 20.16 -4.21 -3.05
CA GLU A 76 19.76 -5.40 -3.84
C GLU A 76 18.38 -5.22 -4.45
N GLU A 77 17.37 -4.94 -3.62
CA GLU A 77 15.97 -4.93 -4.03
C GLU A 77 15.28 -3.69 -3.46
N CYS A 78 14.65 -2.91 -4.33
CA CYS A 78 13.82 -1.78 -3.91
C CYS A 78 12.47 -2.33 -3.45
N VAL A 79 12.19 -2.21 -2.15
CA VAL A 79 10.94 -2.66 -1.54
C VAL A 79 9.84 -1.62 -1.72
N THR A 80 10.19 -0.32 -1.69
CA THR A 80 9.23 0.76 -1.84
C THR A 80 9.91 2.00 -2.40
N ARG A 81 9.21 2.74 -3.26
CA ARG A 81 9.54 4.12 -3.62
C ARG A 81 8.28 4.95 -3.42
N LEU A 82 8.35 5.97 -2.58
CA LEU A 82 7.19 6.79 -2.20
C LEU A 82 7.68 8.17 -1.73
N ASP A 83 6.97 9.23 -2.12
CA ASP A 83 7.18 10.60 -1.63
C ASP A 83 8.65 11.05 -1.56
N GLY A 84 9.47 10.81 -2.59
CA GLY A 84 10.87 11.26 -2.61
C GLY A 84 11.81 10.48 -1.68
N PHE A 85 11.37 9.38 -1.06
CA PHE A 85 12.24 8.40 -0.41
C PHE A 85 12.08 7.01 -1.04
N SER A 86 13.07 6.16 -0.83
CA SER A 86 13.05 4.76 -1.23
C SER A 86 13.47 3.87 -0.08
N SER A 87 12.94 2.65 -0.04
CA SER A 87 13.26 1.63 0.96
C SER A 87 13.77 0.40 0.25
N TRP A 88 14.90 -0.12 0.72
CA TRP A 88 15.64 -1.18 0.06
C TRP A 88 15.95 -2.30 1.03
N ARG A 89 15.96 -3.52 0.51
CA ARG A 89 16.79 -4.58 1.05
C ARG A 89 18.21 -4.40 0.50
N ALA A 90 19.18 -4.43 1.39
CA ALA A 90 20.60 -4.32 1.06
C ALA A 90 21.42 -5.35 1.82
N VAL A 91 22.70 -5.47 1.46
CA VAL A 91 23.68 -6.30 2.17
C VAL A 91 24.75 -5.39 2.77
N ASP A 92 24.95 -5.49 4.08
CA ASP A 92 26.15 -4.97 4.73
C ASP A 92 27.33 -5.88 4.37
N GLU A 93 28.19 -5.45 3.46
CA GLU A 93 29.30 -6.27 2.95
C GLU A 93 30.39 -6.50 4.00
N LYS A 94 30.50 -5.63 5.03
CA LYS A 94 31.47 -5.80 6.12
C LYS A 94 31.03 -6.88 7.09
N LEU A 95 29.75 -6.86 7.48
CA LEU A 95 29.18 -7.83 8.42
C LEU A 95 28.57 -9.06 7.72
N ARG A 96 28.49 -9.04 6.39
CA ARG A 96 27.90 -10.09 5.52
C ARG A 96 26.48 -10.49 5.95
N ARG A 97 25.64 -9.49 6.22
CA ARG A 97 24.23 -9.70 6.61
C ARG A 97 23.30 -8.82 5.80
N ALA A 98 22.05 -9.27 5.64
CA ALA A 98 21.00 -8.43 5.10
C ALA A 98 20.65 -7.29 6.08
N VAL A 99 20.32 -6.14 5.52
CA VAL A 99 19.83 -4.95 6.24
C VAL A 99 18.71 -4.30 5.42
N GLY A 100 17.82 -3.59 6.09
CA GLY A 100 16.92 -2.66 5.41
C GLY A 100 17.52 -1.25 5.39
N VAL A 101 17.29 -0.51 4.32
CA VAL A 101 17.80 0.85 4.15
C VAL A 101 16.71 1.77 3.63
N HIS A 102 16.38 2.81 4.38
CA HIS A 102 15.59 3.93 3.87
C HIS A 102 16.53 5.02 3.34
N ILE A 103 16.23 5.60 2.19
CA ILE A 103 17.10 6.56 1.50
C ILE A 103 16.26 7.72 0.97
N LEU A 104 16.73 8.93 1.16
CA LEU A 104 16.15 10.17 0.66
C LEU A 104 17.26 11.16 0.30
N PRO A 105 16.99 12.13 -0.60
CA PRO A 105 17.90 13.25 -0.83
C PRO A 105 18.20 14.02 0.45
N ALA A 106 19.43 14.53 0.58
CA ALA A 106 19.83 15.33 1.74
C ALA A 106 19.07 16.66 1.83
N ASP A 107 18.67 17.23 0.68
CA ASP A 107 17.85 18.43 0.59
C ASP A 107 16.34 18.17 0.74
N HIS A 108 15.91 16.91 0.88
CA HIS A 108 14.51 16.59 1.12
C HIS A 108 14.04 17.32 2.40
N PRO A 109 12.86 17.99 2.39
CA PRO A 109 12.30 18.67 3.57
C PRO A 109 12.19 17.83 4.85
N ARG A 110 12.24 16.49 4.75
CA ARG A 110 12.12 15.54 5.86
C ARG A 110 13.47 14.90 6.24
N ALA A 111 14.58 15.23 5.57
CA ALA A 111 15.91 14.69 5.84
C ALA A 111 16.32 14.81 7.31
N ARG A 112 16.24 16.03 7.84
CA ARG A 112 16.60 16.32 9.23
C ARG A 112 15.70 15.61 10.23
N SER A 113 14.38 15.57 9.98
CA SER A 113 13.43 14.91 10.89
C SER A 113 13.59 13.39 10.87
N VAL A 114 13.88 12.79 9.71
CA VAL A 114 14.16 11.35 9.58
C VAL A 114 15.45 10.96 10.31
N LEU A 115 16.54 11.74 10.16
CA LEU A 115 17.79 11.51 10.90
C LEU A 115 17.59 11.63 12.41
N ALA A 116 16.87 12.67 12.85
CA ALA A 116 16.55 12.85 14.27
C ALA A 116 15.73 11.67 14.80
N ALA A 117 14.68 11.26 14.10
CA ALA A 117 13.83 10.12 14.47
C ALA A 117 14.62 8.81 14.53
N ALA A 118 15.53 8.57 13.56
CA ALA A 118 16.38 7.39 13.53
C ALA A 118 17.35 7.35 14.72
N ARG A 119 17.98 8.48 15.04
CA ARG A 119 18.88 8.61 16.21
C ARG A 119 18.13 8.39 17.52
N SER A 120 16.96 9.00 17.69
CA SER A 120 16.13 8.81 18.88
C SER A 120 15.64 7.37 19.01
N SER A 121 15.18 6.75 17.92
CA SER A 121 14.74 5.34 17.93
C SER A 121 15.90 4.38 18.19
N ALA A 122 17.12 4.69 17.78
CA ALA A 122 18.28 3.82 18.01
C ALA A 122 18.64 3.67 19.50
N LEU A 123 18.27 4.65 20.33
CA LEU A 123 18.49 4.65 21.78
C LEU A 123 17.51 3.73 22.53
N LEU A 124 16.40 3.32 21.90
CA LEU A 124 15.44 2.42 22.52
C LEU A 124 15.99 0.99 22.52
N GLY A 125 16.51 0.54 23.66
CA GLY A 125 17.08 -0.81 23.84
C GLY A 125 16.07 -1.95 24.00
N ASP A 126 14.84 -1.80 23.48
CA ASP A 126 13.79 -2.83 23.60
C ASP A 126 13.82 -3.79 22.38
N PRO A 127 14.07 -5.11 22.59
CA PRO A 127 14.24 -6.08 21.50
C PRO A 127 12.95 -6.33 20.69
N ARG A 128 11.79 -5.87 21.19
CA ARG A 128 10.52 -5.92 20.45
C ARG A 128 10.45 -4.88 19.35
N PHE A 129 11.44 -3.99 19.20
CA PHE A 129 11.58 -3.13 18.03
C PHE A 129 12.68 -3.64 17.09
N VAL A 130 12.50 -3.38 15.80
CA VAL A 130 13.56 -3.57 14.80
C VAL A 130 14.59 -2.46 15.00
N GLN A 131 15.83 -2.85 15.28
CA GLN A 131 16.87 -1.91 15.66
C GLN A 131 17.32 -1.04 14.49
N VAL A 132 17.45 0.27 14.73
CA VAL A 132 18.19 1.16 13.85
C VAL A 132 19.68 0.93 14.09
N LEU A 133 20.39 0.57 13.03
CA LEU A 133 21.80 0.20 13.05
C LEU A 133 22.72 1.37 12.69
N ASP A 134 22.25 2.26 11.81
CA ASP A 134 23.01 3.39 11.29
C ASP A 134 22.05 4.49 10.81
N ALA A 135 22.49 5.74 10.91
CA ALA A 135 21.74 6.90 10.42
C ALA A 135 22.74 7.95 9.93
N VAL A 136 22.84 8.10 8.61
CA VAL A 136 23.95 8.79 7.97
C VAL A 136 23.42 9.85 7.02
N GLU A 137 24.12 10.97 7.02
CA GLU A 137 24.05 12.03 6.01
C GLU A 137 25.41 12.05 5.33
N GLU A 138 25.48 11.63 4.07
CA GLU A 138 26.74 11.57 3.32
C GLU A 138 26.47 11.82 1.83
N ASN A 139 27.25 12.74 1.24
CA ASN A 139 26.99 13.29 -0.09
C ASN A 139 25.59 13.95 -0.11
N ASP A 140 24.88 13.85 -1.23
CA ASP A 140 23.52 14.40 -1.38
C ASP A 140 22.42 13.44 -0.89
N LEU A 141 22.76 12.53 0.04
CA LEU A 141 21.85 11.49 0.53
C LEU A 141 21.80 11.42 2.06
N VAL A 142 20.59 11.21 2.56
CA VAL A 142 20.30 10.73 3.91
C VAL A 142 19.82 9.31 3.84
N TYR A 143 20.40 8.43 4.65
CA TYR A 143 19.94 7.05 4.75
C TYR A 143 19.93 6.52 6.18
N VAL A 144 18.93 5.67 6.46
CA VAL A 144 18.73 5.00 7.74
C VAL A 144 18.80 3.50 7.51
N VAL A 145 19.77 2.85 8.17
CA VAL A 145 19.96 1.40 8.10
C VAL A 145 19.32 0.76 9.32
N HIS A 146 18.52 -0.28 9.10
CA HIS A 146 17.88 -1.04 10.16
C HIS A 146 18.08 -2.54 9.99
N GLU A 147 17.89 -3.29 11.06
CA GLU A 147 17.97 -4.74 11.07
C GLU A 147 17.00 -5.35 10.04
N TRP A 148 17.45 -6.39 9.33
CA TRP A 148 16.61 -7.23 8.47
C TRP A 148 16.31 -8.55 9.19
N LEU A 149 15.05 -8.96 9.17
CA LEU A 149 14.56 -10.16 9.86
C LEU A 149 14.10 -11.20 8.84
N PRO A 150 15.01 -12.05 8.31
CA PRO A 150 14.67 -13.00 7.24
C PRO A 150 13.68 -14.08 7.70
N ASP A 151 13.74 -14.46 8.99
CA ASP A 151 12.91 -15.54 9.55
C ASP A 151 11.62 -15.02 10.20
N ALA A 152 11.32 -13.72 10.06
CA ALA A 152 10.11 -13.12 10.60
C ALA A 152 9.05 -12.95 9.49
N THR A 153 7.82 -13.30 9.80
CA THR A 153 6.68 -13.18 8.89
C THR A 153 5.92 -11.89 9.18
N GLU A 154 5.65 -11.08 8.16
CA GLU A 154 4.82 -9.88 8.33
C GLU A 154 3.38 -10.24 8.71
N LEU A 155 2.73 -9.41 9.53
CA LEU A 155 1.35 -9.63 9.94
C LEU A 155 0.41 -9.64 8.72
N THR A 156 0.69 -8.86 7.68
CA THR A 156 -0.01 -8.93 6.37
C THR A 156 -0.04 -10.36 5.81
N ALA A 157 1.10 -11.04 5.79
CA ALA A 157 1.22 -12.41 5.28
C ALA A 157 0.52 -13.42 6.21
N LEU A 158 0.59 -13.23 7.54
CA LEU A 158 -0.16 -14.07 8.48
C LEU A 158 -1.68 -13.96 8.26
N LEU A 159 -2.18 -12.74 8.09
CA LEU A 159 -3.61 -12.50 7.89
C LEU A 159 -4.11 -12.94 6.51
N ALA A 160 -3.23 -13.04 5.51
CA ALA A 160 -3.58 -13.59 4.21
C ALA A 160 -4.07 -15.05 4.33
N ALA A 161 -3.48 -15.85 5.24
CA ALA A 161 -3.88 -17.23 5.49
C ALA A 161 -5.25 -17.33 6.20
N GLY A 162 -5.59 -16.37 7.06
CA GLY A 162 -6.82 -16.39 7.82
C GLY A 162 -6.78 -15.46 9.04
N PRO A 163 -7.92 -15.27 9.73
CA PRO A 163 -7.88 -14.68 11.07
C PRO A 163 -7.03 -15.54 12.01
N LEU A 164 -6.39 -14.90 12.98
CA LEU A 164 -5.57 -15.59 13.98
C LEU A 164 -6.44 -16.32 15.00
N GLU A 165 -5.88 -17.39 15.55
CA GLU A 165 -6.43 -18.06 16.72
C GLU A 165 -6.40 -17.14 17.94
N ALA A 166 -7.32 -17.37 18.89
CA ALA A 166 -7.48 -16.49 20.05
C ALA A 166 -6.18 -16.34 20.86
N HIS A 167 -5.39 -17.41 20.98
CA HIS A 167 -4.10 -17.35 21.67
C HIS A 167 -3.10 -16.43 20.95
N ASP A 168 -2.98 -16.54 19.63
CA ASP A 168 -2.04 -15.73 18.85
C ASP A 168 -2.47 -14.26 18.79
N ALA A 169 -3.77 -13.99 18.66
CA ALA A 169 -4.30 -12.63 18.75
C ALA A 169 -4.06 -12.00 20.13
N TYR A 170 -4.18 -12.78 21.21
CA TYR A 170 -3.83 -12.35 22.57
C TYR A 170 -2.34 -12.04 22.71
N GLN A 171 -1.45 -12.88 22.15
CA GLN A 171 -0.01 -12.62 22.14
C GLN A 171 0.33 -11.35 21.36
N LEU A 172 -0.29 -11.14 20.20
CA LEU A 172 -0.12 -9.94 19.37
C LEU A 172 -0.43 -8.67 20.17
N VAL A 173 -1.65 -8.54 20.69
CA VAL A 173 -2.06 -7.31 21.39
C VAL A 173 -1.27 -7.11 22.68
N SER A 174 -0.97 -8.18 23.42
CA SER A 174 -0.18 -8.12 24.65
C SER A 174 1.24 -7.59 24.40
N GLN A 175 1.96 -8.19 23.44
CA GLN A 175 3.35 -7.82 23.18
C GLN A 175 3.47 -6.43 22.54
N VAL A 176 2.59 -6.11 21.58
CA VAL A 176 2.62 -4.82 20.86
C VAL A 176 2.23 -3.66 21.78
N SER A 177 1.17 -3.81 22.59
CA SER A 177 0.78 -2.77 23.56
C SER A 177 1.86 -2.49 24.59
N GLN A 178 2.48 -3.53 25.16
CA GLN A 178 3.58 -3.37 26.11
C GLN A 178 4.84 -2.77 25.47
N ALA A 179 5.12 -3.07 24.20
CA ALA A 179 6.24 -2.48 23.46
C ALA A 179 6.00 -0.98 23.22
N MET A 180 4.82 -0.62 22.73
CA MET A 180 4.45 0.78 22.51
C MET A 180 4.36 1.57 23.83
N ALA A 181 3.88 0.96 24.91
CA ALA A 181 3.90 1.59 26.23
C ALA A 181 5.33 1.91 26.69
N ALA A 182 6.29 1.03 26.41
CA ALA A 182 7.71 1.29 26.68
C ALA A 182 8.27 2.42 25.81
N ALA A 183 7.99 2.41 24.50
CA ALA A 183 8.43 3.48 23.59
C ALA A 183 7.89 4.86 24.00
N HIS A 184 6.61 4.95 24.37
CA HIS A 184 6.03 6.23 24.79
C HIS A 184 6.58 6.78 26.10
N ARG A 185 7.07 5.92 27.02
CA ARG A 185 7.78 6.41 28.22
C ARG A 185 9.08 7.12 27.86
N GLU A 186 9.72 6.73 26.77
CA GLU A 186 10.90 7.37 26.21
C GLU A 186 10.56 8.53 25.24
N GLY A 187 9.30 8.95 25.18
CA GLY A 187 8.84 10.04 24.30
C GLY A 187 8.76 9.65 22.82
N LEU A 188 8.85 8.37 22.48
CA LEU A 188 8.77 7.87 21.10
C LEU A 188 7.35 7.42 20.78
N ALA A 189 6.91 7.72 19.55
CA ALA A 189 5.65 7.24 19.00
C ALA A 189 5.89 6.59 17.64
N HIS A 190 5.02 5.67 17.25
CA HIS A 190 5.09 5.06 15.94
C HIS A 190 4.29 5.85 14.89
N LEU A 191 3.08 6.31 15.24
CA LEU A 191 2.14 7.09 14.42
C LEU A 191 1.73 6.48 13.06
N ARG A 192 2.20 5.25 12.80
CA ARG A 192 1.97 4.53 11.54
C ARG A 192 2.09 3.03 11.75
N LEU A 193 1.57 2.55 12.87
CA LEU A 193 1.60 1.14 13.22
C LEU A 193 0.58 0.41 12.34
N THR A 194 1.07 -0.25 11.30
CA THR A 194 0.26 -0.96 10.29
C THR A 194 0.57 -2.46 10.34
N PRO A 195 -0.24 -3.33 9.69
CA PRO A 195 0.09 -4.75 9.62
C PRO A 195 1.49 -5.01 9.04
N SER A 196 1.94 -4.24 8.05
CA SER A 196 3.30 -4.37 7.49
C SER A 196 4.40 -3.96 8.48
N ALA A 197 4.09 -3.16 9.51
CA ALA A 197 5.06 -2.74 10.52
C ALA A 197 5.26 -3.79 11.62
N VAL A 198 4.40 -4.81 11.70
CA VAL A 198 4.46 -5.84 12.74
C VAL A 198 4.90 -7.17 12.13
N LEU A 199 5.94 -7.75 12.72
CA LEU A 199 6.60 -8.96 12.28
C LEU A 199 6.48 -10.02 13.38
N ARG A 200 6.22 -11.28 13.03
CA ARG A 200 6.24 -12.40 13.97
C ARG A 200 7.44 -13.30 13.68
N SER A 201 8.29 -13.53 14.67
CA SER A 201 9.38 -14.51 14.55
C SER A 201 8.85 -15.94 14.52
N SER A 202 9.68 -16.88 14.08
CA SER A 202 9.44 -18.32 14.21
C SER A 202 9.22 -18.79 15.66
N THR A 203 9.74 -18.05 16.65
CA THR A 203 9.54 -18.32 18.09
C THR A 203 8.24 -17.72 18.65
N GLY A 204 7.43 -17.06 17.82
CA GLY A 204 6.15 -16.45 18.21
C GLY A 204 6.26 -15.07 18.86
N GLN A 205 7.44 -14.45 18.85
CA GLN A 205 7.64 -13.08 19.34
C GLN A 205 7.26 -12.06 18.26
N TYR A 206 6.56 -11.00 18.66
CA TYR A 206 6.21 -9.90 17.79
C TYR A 206 7.26 -8.79 17.88
N ARG A 207 7.68 -8.29 16.72
CA ARG A 207 8.62 -7.18 16.56
C ARG A 207 8.02 -6.07 15.71
N ILE A 208 8.31 -4.82 16.07
CA ILE A 208 7.75 -3.62 15.46
C ILE A 208 8.83 -2.87 14.68
N ARG A 209 8.60 -2.61 13.39
CA ARG A 209 9.52 -1.95 12.47
C ARG A 209 9.20 -0.47 12.33
N GLY A 210 10.24 0.37 12.41
CA GLY A 210 10.19 1.77 11.99
C GLY A 210 9.54 2.71 13.00
N LEU A 211 9.72 2.44 14.29
CA LEU A 211 9.36 3.37 15.37
C LEU A 211 9.95 4.76 15.10
N ALA A 212 9.12 5.79 15.18
CA ALA A 212 9.38 7.19 14.80
C ALA A 212 9.77 7.42 13.32
N VAL A 213 10.65 6.60 12.76
CA VAL A 213 11.20 6.71 11.39
C VAL A 213 10.11 6.62 10.33
N ASN A 214 9.17 5.67 10.44
CA ASN A 214 8.12 5.49 9.42
C ASN A 214 7.18 6.70 9.31
N ALA A 215 6.92 7.39 10.43
CA ALA A 215 6.14 8.61 10.48
C ALA A 215 6.95 9.79 9.95
N ALA A 216 8.21 9.92 10.36
CA ALA A 216 9.12 10.97 9.88
C ALA A 216 9.32 10.90 8.36
N LEU A 217 9.49 9.70 7.79
CA LEU A 217 9.57 9.46 6.34
C LEU A 217 8.34 9.94 5.58
N ARG A 218 7.19 10.09 6.26
CA ARG A 218 5.91 10.54 5.67
C ARG A 218 5.47 11.92 6.14
N GLY A 219 6.24 12.58 7.00
CA GLY A 219 5.84 13.86 7.58
C GLY A 219 4.58 13.76 8.44
N ILE A 220 4.32 12.60 9.04
CA ILE A 220 3.15 12.38 9.87
C ILE A 220 3.45 12.83 11.30
N SER A 221 2.61 13.71 11.82
CA SER A 221 2.55 14.11 13.22
C SER A 221 1.13 13.94 13.75
N ALA A 222 0.97 13.86 15.06
CA ALA A 222 -0.33 13.78 15.71
C ALA A 222 -0.33 14.57 17.02
N ASP A 223 -1.43 15.25 17.32
CA ASP A 223 -1.59 16.01 18.58
C ASP A 223 -1.67 15.07 19.79
N ARG A 224 -2.17 13.85 19.60
CA ARG A 224 -2.31 12.82 20.64
C ARG A 224 -1.61 11.51 20.24
N PRO A 225 -0.27 11.45 20.21
CA PRO A 225 0.48 10.30 19.71
C PRO A 225 0.12 8.96 20.36
N GLN A 226 -0.01 8.96 21.69
CA GLN A 226 -0.39 7.75 22.45
C GLN A 226 -1.76 7.23 22.03
N ARG A 227 -2.72 8.12 21.75
CA ARG A 227 -4.04 7.71 21.30
C ARG A 227 -4.00 7.13 19.89
N THR A 228 -3.31 7.80 18.98
CA THR A 228 -3.14 7.32 17.60
C THR A 228 -2.54 5.91 17.57
N ASP A 229 -1.50 5.66 18.36
CA ASP A 229 -0.89 4.33 18.42
C ASP A 229 -1.79 3.31 19.13
N THR A 230 -2.57 3.70 20.14
CA THR A 230 -3.53 2.82 20.80
C THR A 230 -4.63 2.34 19.84
N GLU A 231 -5.19 3.28 19.08
CA GLU A 231 -6.20 2.98 18.07
C GLU A 231 -5.64 2.07 16.97
N ALA A 232 -4.40 2.32 16.54
CA ALA A 232 -3.71 1.46 15.59
C ALA A 232 -3.54 0.02 16.13
N ILE A 233 -3.16 -0.16 17.40
CA ILE A 233 -3.11 -1.50 18.02
C ILE A 233 -4.49 -2.16 18.04
N GLY A 234 -5.54 -1.40 18.37
CA GLY A 234 -6.92 -1.85 18.30
C GLY A 234 -7.31 -2.35 16.91
N ALA A 235 -6.91 -1.61 15.87
CA ALA A 235 -7.16 -1.98 14.49
C ALA A 235 -6.39 -3.24 14.05
N LEU A 236 -5.14 -3.41 14.51
CA LEU A 236 -4.38 -4.64 14.29
C LEU A 236 -5.03 -5.86 14.96
N LEU A 237 -5.50 -5.70 16.20
CA LEU A 237 -6.22 -6.78 16.89
C LEU A 237 -7.55 -7.09 16.19
N TYR A 238 -8.29 -6.07 15.75
CA TYR A 238 -9.52 -6.24 14.98
C TYR A 238 -9.27 -7.06 13.72
N ALA A 239 -8.26 -6.69 12.94
CA ALA A 239 -7.83 -7.39 11.75
C ALA A 239 -7.41 -8.83 12.05
N ALA A 240 -6.65 -9.05 13.12
CA ALA A 240 -6.28 -10.39 13.58
C ALA A 240 -7.50 -11.25 13.91
N LEU A 241 -8.53 -10.69 14.55
CA LEU A 241 -9.70 -11.44 14.95
C LEU A 241 -10.70 -11.68 13.83
N THR A 242 -10.70 -10.89 12.75
CA THR A 242 -11.80 -10.89 11.76
C THR A 242 -11.35 -11.05 10.32
N LYS A 243 -10.07 -10.82 10.01
CA LYS A 243 -9.54 -10.63 8.64
C LYS A 243 -10.23 -9.46 7.89
N ARG A 244 -10.74 -8.48 8.63
CA ARG A 244 -11.28 -7.23 8.07
C ARG A 244 -10.59 -6.03 8.70
N TRP A 245 -10.55 -4.92 7.96
CA TRP A 245 -10.14 -3.65 8.51
C TRP A 245 -11.33 -3.01 9.26
N PRO A 246 -11.14 -2.43 10.45
CA PRO A 246 -12.24 -1.92 11.29
C PRO A 246 -12.97 -0.71 10.71
N TYR A 247 -12.44 -0.06 9.67
CA TYR A 247 -13.06 1.09 9.03
C TYR A 247 -13.71 0.71 7.70
N GLU A 248 -14.51 1.62 7.13
CA GLU A 248 -15.26 1.35 5.90
C GLU A 248 -14.36 1.12 4.69
N ASN A 249 -13.24 1.83 4.63
CA ASN A 249 -12.29 1.68 3.54
C ASN A 249 -11.45 0.44 3.75
N ASP A 250 -11.28 -0.33 2.67
CA ASP A 250 -10.26 -1.36 2.59
C ASP A 250 -8.90 -0.78 3.03
N ALA A 251 -8.04 -1.61 3.62
CA ALA A 251 -6.66 -1.24 3.90
C ALA A 251 -5.75 -2.45 4.11
N TYR A 252 -4.49 -2.29 3.70
CA TYR A 252 -3.42 -3.28 3.94
C TYR A 252 -3.74 -4.69 3.41
N GLY A 253 -4.48 -4.76 2.30
CA GLY A 253 -4.94 -6.02 1.72
C GLY A 253 -6.13 -6.67 2.43
N LEU A 254 -6.80 -5.94 3.33
CA LEU A 254 -7.99 -6.38 4.06
C LEU A 254 -9.19 -5.55 3.64
N SER A 255 -10.32 -6.22 3.45
CA SER A 255 -11.58 -5.53 3.18
C SER A 255 -12.08 -4.78 4.40
N GLY A 256 -12.60 -3.57 4.20
CA GLY A 256 -13.25 -2.78 5.23
C GLY A 256 -14.60 -3.35 5.66
N LEU A 257 -15.23 -2.63 6.58
CA LEU A 257 -16.63 -2.88 6.97
C LEU A 257 -17.61 -2.32 5.91
N PRO A 258 -18.81 -2.92 5.77
CA PRO A 258 -19.81 -2.38 4.86
C PRO A 258 -20.18 -0.93 5.21
N LYS A 259 -20.33 -0.10 4.17
CA LYS A 259 -20.67 1.32 4.31
C LYS A 259 -21.95 1.52 5.13
N GLY A 260 -21.94 2.50 6.02
CA GLY A 260 -23.11 2.90 6.81
C GLY A 260 -23.42 2.03 8.02
N VAL A 261 -22.64 0.96 8.27
CA VAL A 261 -22.82 0.12 9.47
C VAL A 261 -22.02 0.66 10.66
N GLY A 262 -20.99 1.46 10.41
CA GLY A 262 -20.10 1.97 11.45
C GLY A 262 -19.20 0.87 12.05
N LEU A 263 -18.54 1.18 13.16
CA LEU A 263 -17.65 0.24 13.82
C LEU A 263 -18.46 -0.81 14.61
N ILE A 264 -18.30 -2.09 14.23
CA ILE A 264 -18.98 -3.22 14.85
C ILE A 264 -17.97 -4.10 15.61
N PRO A 265 -18.29 -4.62 16.81
CA PRO A 265 -17.43 -5.56 17.53
C PRO A 265 -17.00 -6.81 16.72
N PRO A 266 -15.75 -7.27 16.84
CA PRO A 266 -15.25 -8.47 16.16
C PRO A 266 -16.13 -9.73 16.29
N ASP A 267 -16.74 -9.98 17.44
CA ASP A 267 -17.60 -11.14 17.72
C ASP A 267 -18.98 -11.08 17.04
N GLN A 268 -19.39 -9.91 16.55
CA GLN A 268 -20.56 -9.77 15.69
C GLN A 268 -20.21 -9.92 14.20
N VAL A 269 -18.95 -9.67 13.83
CA VAL A 269 -18.46 -9.84 12.45
C VAL A 269 -18.12 -11.29 12.14
N ARG A 270 -17.53 -12.01 13.09
CA ARG A 270 -17.14 -13.42 12.93
C ARG A 270 -17.53 -14.22 14.16
N ALA A 271 -18.28 -15.31 13.96
CA ALA A 271 -18.57 -16.28 15.00
C ALA A 271 -17.30 -16.96 15.54
N GLY A 272 -17.27 -17.28 16.83
CA GLY A 272 -16.13 -17.95 17.47
C GLY A 272 -14.99 -17.01 17.92
N VAL A 273 -15.13 -15.70 17.71
CA VAL A 273 -14.18 -14.72 18.27
C VAL A 273 -14.27 -14.70 19.80
N HIS A 274 -13.12 -14.72 20.47
CA HIS A 274 -13.06 -14.65 21.93
C HIS A 274 -13.60 -13.30 22.43
N ARG A 275 -14.67 -13.35 23.24
CA ARG A 275 -15.39 -12.17 23.73
C ARG A 275 -14.48 -11.11 24.37
N GLY A 276 -13.57 -11.52 25.25
CA GLY A 276 -12.66 -10.58 25.90
C GLY A 276 -11.71 -9.87 24.92
N LEU A 277 -11.31 -10.53 23.83
CA LEU A 277 -10.45 -9.90 22.82
C LEU A 277 -11.26 -8.95 21.92
N SER A 278 -12.51 -9.30 21.63
CA SER A 278 -13.46 -8.39 20.96
C SER A 278 -13.61 -7.09 21.77
N GLU A 279 -13.80 -7.20 23.08
CA GLU A 279 -13.92 -6.06 23.99
C GLU A 279 -12.66 -5.20 24.03
N ILE A 280 -11.47 -5.80 24.13
CA ILE A 280 -10.19 -5.07 24.07
C ILE A 280 -10.03 -4.31 22.76
N ALA A 281 -10.33 -4.94 21.61
CA ALA A 281 -10.24 -4.26 20.32
C ALA A 281 -11.15 -3.03 20.28
N MET A 282 -12.38 -3.16 20.78
CA MET A 282 -13.34 -2.06 20.82
C MET A 282 -12.93 -0.96 21.81
N ARG A 283 -12.38 -1.30 22.97
CA ARG A 283 -11.87 -0.30 23.93
C ARG A 283 -10.71 0.50 23.39
N ALA A 284 -9.87 -0.08 22.54
CA ALA A 284 -8.78 0.63 21.87
C ALA A 284 -9.25 1.53 20.71
N LEU A 285 -10.32 1.13 20.00
CA LEU A 285 -10.82 1.85 18.83
C LEU A 285 -11.78 3.00 19.19
N VAL A 286 -12.69 2.79 20.15
CA VAL A 286 -13.77 3.76 20.46
C VAL A 286 -13.26 4.95 21.27
N ASN A 287 -13.72 6.16 20.95
CA ASN A 287 -13.37 7.38 21.66
C ASN A 287 -14.43 7.86 22.66
N ASP A 288 -15.72 7.62 22.36
CA ASP A 288 -16.82 8.34 23.03
C ASP A 288 -17.49 7.51 24.15
N GLY A 289 -16.75 6.60 24.78
CA GLY A 289 -17.20 5.85 25.96
C GLY A 289 -18.25 4.76 25.71
N ALA A 290 -18.65 4.51 24.46
CA ALA A 290 -19.63 3.48 24.11
C ALA A 290 -18.99 2.30 23.39
N THR A 291 -18.39 1.36 24.12
CA THR A 291 -18.20 0.01 23.57
C THR A 291 -19.51 -0.75 23.65
N ALA A 292 -19.92 -1.37 22.54
CA ALA A 292 -21.23 -2.02 22.38
C ALA A 292 -21.51 -3.23 23.31
N SER A 293 -20.74 -3.44 24.39
CA SER A 293 -20.97 -4.58 25.29
C SER A 293 -20.86 -4.36 26.80
N ARG A 294 -20.14 -3.39 27.37
CA ARG A 294 -20.05 -3.21 28.84
C ARG A 294 -19.34 -1.93 29.28
N GLN A 295 -19.55 -1.62 30.56
CA GLN A 295 -19.27 -0.40 31.33
C GLN A 295 -17.78 0.00 31.48
N GLU A 296 -16.86 -0.61 30.74
CA GLU A 296 -15.43 -0.33 30.90
C GLU A 296 -14.98 0.86 30.03
N PRO A 297 -14.13 1.75 30.57
CA PRO A 297 -13.69 2.93 29.84
C PRO A 297 -12.80 2.55 28.63
N PRO A 298 -12.79 3.39 27.58
CA PRO A 298 -11.89 3.23 26.45
C PRO A 298 -10.43 3.31 26.92
N CYS A 299 -9.56 2.55 26.24
CA CYS A 299 -8.12 2.64 26.43
C CYS A 299 -7.60 3.75 25.50
N THR A 300 -7.04 4.81 26.08
CA THR A 300 -6.55 5.97 25.34
C THR A 300 -5.03 5.99 25.19
N THR A 301 -4.33 5.11 25.91
CA THR A 301 -2.88 4.96 25.85
C THR A 301 -2.47 3.49 25.73
N PRO A 302 -1.28 3.17 25.16
CA PRO A 302 -0.85 1.78 25.07
C PRO A 302 -0.58 1.13 26.43
N ASP A 303 -0.28 1.93 27.47
CA ASP A 303 -0.12 1.45 28.84
C ASP A 303 -1.46 1.02 29.45
N GLU A 304 -2.52 1.81 29.27
CA GLU A 304 -3.89 1.42 29.65
C GLU A 304 -4.34 0.15 28.92
N LEU A 305 -4.05 0.06 27.62
CA LEU A 305 -4.36 -1.12 26.82
C LEU A 305 -3.59 -2.35 27.30
N ALA A 306 -2.29 -2.21 27.58
CA ALA A 306 -1.47 -3.30 28.11
C ALA A 306 -1.98 -3.80 29.47
N LYS A 307 -2.39 -2.88 30.36
CA LYS A 307 -3.01 -3.22 31.65
C LYS A 307 -4.35 -3.94 31.48
N ALA A 308 -5.19 -3.47 30.55
CA ALA A 308 -6.46 -4.10 30.25
C ALA A 308 -6.28 -5.54 29.73
N VAL A 309 -5.33 -5.75 28.81
CA VAL A 309 -4.97 -7.09 28.30
C VAL A 309 -4.41 -7.99 29.40
N ALA A 310 -3.58 -7.44 30.31
CA ALA A 310 -3.01 -8.19 31.43
C ALA A 310 -4.05 -8.61 32.48
N ALA A 311 -5.13 -7.84 32.63
CA ALA A 311 -6.24 -8.15 33.53
C ALA A 311 -7.16 -9.27 32.99
N MET A 312 -7.11 -9.56 31.69
CA MET A 312 -7.87 -10.66 31.12
C MET A 312 -7.40 -12.02 31.64
N PRO A 313 -8.32 -13.00 31.81
CA PRO A 313 -7.93 -14.38 32.00
C PRO A 313 -6.99 -14.85 30.87
N ARG A 314 -5.83 -15.40 31.23
CA ARG A 314 -4.83 -15.85 30.26
C ARG A 314 -5.43 -16.89 29.31
N ILE A 315 -5.36 -16.61 28.01
CA ILE A 315 -5.77 -17.54 26.96
C ILE A 315 -4.65 -18.56 26.74
N ARG A 316 -4.94 -19.84 26.99
CA ARG A 316 -3.96 -20.92 26.82
C ARG A 316 -3.69 -21.19 25.33
N PRO A 317 -2.49 -21.68 24.97
CA PRO A 317 -2.25 -22.21 23.64
C PRO A 317 -3.26 -23.32 23.31
N PRO A 318 -3.67 -23.48 22.03
CA PRO A 318 -4.47 -24.64 21.63
C PRO A 318 -3.71 -25.92 21.98
N GLU A 319 -4.44 -26.92 22.48
CA GLU A 319 -3.86 -28.23 22.80
C GLU A 319 -3.37 -28.88 21.49
N PRO A 320 -2.16 -29.47 21.45
CA PRO A 320 -1.70 -30.16 20.26
C PRO A 320 -2.67 -31.31 19.94
N GLU A 321 -3.30 -31.28 18.77
CA GLU A 321 -4.05 -32.43 18.28
C GLU A 321 -3.06 -33.56 18.00
N PHE A 322 -2.98 -34.52 18.91
CA PHE A 322 -2.32 -35.78 18.62
C PHE A 322 -3.21 -36.57 17.66
N PRO A 323 -2.69 -37.05 16.51
CA PRO A 323 -3.47 -37.92 15.65
C PRO A 323 -3.94 -39.11 16.49
N THR A 324 -5.23 -39.40 16.47
CA THR A 324 -5.79 -40.59 17.09
C THR A 324 -4.97 -41.79 16.60
N PRO A 325 -4.44 -42.63 17.51
CA PRO A 325 -3.76 -43.85 17.10
C PRO A 325 -4.68 -44.62 16.16
N LEU A 326 -4.18 -44.98 14.98
CA LEU A 326 -4.92 -45.85 14.06
C LEU A 326 -5.43 -47.06 14.84
N ASP A 327 -6.72 -47.37 14.69
CA ASP A 327 -7.32 -48.56 15.29
C ASP A 327 -6.40 -49.76 15.02
N PHE A 328 -5.93 -50.39 16.10
CA PHE A 328 -5.12 -51.60 16.00
C PHE A 328 -5.87 -52.60 15.12
N GLN A 329 -5.39 -52.83 13.89
CA GLN A 329 -5.88 -53.91 13.07
C GLN A 329 -5.69 -55.20 13.87
N ARG A 330 -6.80 -55.78 14.35
CA ARG A 330 -6.79 -57.13 14.90
C ARG A 330 -6.28 -58.04 13.80
N THR A 331 -5.02 -58.44 13.92
CA THR A 331 -4.45 -59.49 13.09
C THR A 331 -5.25 -60.76 13.37
N THR A 332 -6.04 -61.17 12.40
CA THR A 332 -6.62 -62.52 12.37
C THR A 332 -5.47 -63.50 12.15
N TYR A 333 -4.78 -63.85 13.23
CA TYR A 333 -3.94 -65.04 13.25
C TYR A 333 -4.83 -66.25 13.02
N GLN A 334 -4.90 -66.66 11.76
CA GLN A 334 -5.45 -67.94 11.36
C GLN A 334 -4.59 -69.02 12.02
N GLN A 335 -5.17 -69.73 12.99
CA GLN A 335 -4.55 -70.87 13.66
C GLN A 335 -4.12 -71.90 12.61
N GLY A 336 -2.81 -71.92 12.33
CA GLY A 336 -2.17 -72.95 11.54
C GLY A 336 -2.06 -74.23 12.35
N ASN A 337 -2.70 -75.27 11.82
CA ASN A 337 -2.76 -76.63 12.34
C ASN A 337 -1.36 -77.23 12.59
N TYR A 338 -1.28 -78.06 13.62
CA TYR A 338 -0.09 -78.79 14.08
C TYR A 338 0.64 -79.55 12.96
N GLY A 339 1.97 -79.39 12.88
CA GLY A 339 2.82 -80.17 11.98
C GLY A 339 4.30 -79.83 12.10
N ARG A 340 4.98 -80.52 13.01
CA ARG A 340 6.43 -80.49 13.27
C ARG A 340 7.26 -80.61 11.99
N PRO A 341 8.42 -79.93 11.89
CA PRO A 341 9.62 -80.73 11.63
C PRO A 341 10.82 -80.38 12.51
N GLN A 342 11.77 -81.31 12.44
CA GLN A 342 12.89 -81.57 13.32
C GLN A 342 14.02 -80.53 13.28
N THR A 343 14.75 -80.54 14.39
CA THR A 343 16.06 -79.96 14.68
C THR A 343 17.11 -80.14 13.58
N ARG A 344 17.85 -79.05 13.28
CA ARG A 344 19.31 -79.15 13.06
C ARG A 344 20.01 -77.86 13.48
N ALA A 345 21.04 -78.05 14.30
CA ALA A 345 21.96 -77.06 14.82
C ALA A 345 22.96 -76.57 13.74
N GLY A 346 23.48 -75.35 13.92
CA GLY A 346 24.79 -74.98 13.39
C GLY A 346 24.97 -73.54 12.93
N ALA A 347 25.85 -72.84 13.64
CA ALA A 347 26.79 -71.82 13.18
C ALA A 347 26.31 -70.37 12.94
N ALA A 348 27.06 -69.50 13.61
CA ALA A 348 27.05 -68.04 13.48
C ALA A 348 27.51 -67.57 12.10
N ALA A 349 26.87 -66.51 11.59
CA ALA A 349 27.47 -65.59 10.63
C ALA A 349 26.86 -64.20 10.82
N THR A 350 27.76 -63.24 11.01
CA THR A 350 27.59 -61.78 11.03
C THR A 350 26.58 -61.25 10.00
N ALA A 351 25.60 -60.46 10.46
CA ALA A 351 24.77 -59.63 9.59
C ALA A 351 25.61 -58.44 9.07
N ALA A 352 25.85 -58.43 7.76
CA ALA A 352 26.41 -57.28 7.05
C ALA A 352 25.36 -56.16 6.93
N MET A 353 25.81 -54.92 7.07
CA MET A 353 24.99 -53.71 6.86
C MET A 353 24.43 -53.66 5.43
N PRO A 354 23.18 -53.23 5.21
CA PRO A 354 22.65 -53.06 3.85
C PRO A 354 23.36 -51.89 3.15
N MET A 355 23.91 -52.16 1.97
CA MET A 355 24.48 -51.16 1.07
C MET A 355 23.39 -50.16 0.61
N PRO A 356 23.73 -48.87 0.42
CA PRO A 356 22.82 -47.90 -0.17
C PRO A 356 22.52 -48.24 -1.64
N PRO A 357 21.34 -47.85 -2.17
CA PRO A 357 20.94 -48.16 -3.53
C PRO A 357 21.86 -47.48 -4.57
N PRO A 358 22.00 -48.08 -5.77
CA PRO A 358 22.89 -47.57 -6.82
C PRO A 358 22.41 -46.22 -7.39
N PRO A 359 23.34 -45.37 -7.88
CA PRO A 359 22.99 -44.09 -8.49
C PRO A 359 22.24 -44.31 -9.81
N LEU A 360 21.13 -43.58 -9.98
CA LEU A 360 20.37 -43.52 -11.22
C LEU A 360 21.26 -43.03 -12.37
N GLN A 361 21.47 -43.89 -13.36
CA GLN A 361 22.18 -43.56 -14.59
C GLN A 361 21.39 -42.51 -15.39
N SER A 362 22.01 -41.35 -15.57
CA SER A 362 21.55 -40.28 -16.46
C SER A 362 21.77 -40.69 -17.92
N ARG A 363 20.69 -41.04 -18.62
CA ARG A 363 20.75 -41.26 -20.08
C ARG A 363 19.44 -40.96 -20.80
N THR A 364 19.05 -39.68 -20.83
CA THR A 364 18.06 -39.15 -21.79
C THR A 364 18.42 -37.72 -22.20
N GLY A 365 19.64 -37.55 -22.71
CA GLY A 365 19.97 -36.44 -23.60
C GLY A 365 19.59 -36.83 -25.04
N LYS A 366 18.95 -35.89 -25.76
CA LYS A 366 18.64 -35.86 -27.22
C LYS A 366 17.18 -36.00 -27.68
N ALA A 367 16.18 -35.64 -26.86
CA ALA A 367 14.79 -35.49 -27.35
C ALA A 367 14.13 -34.11 -27.11
N LEU A 368 14.81 -33.16 -26.46
CA LEU A 368 14.25 -31.82 -26.17
C LEU A 368 14.84 -30.70 -27.06
N LYS A 369 15.42 -31.04 -28.22
CA LYS A 369 15.93 -30.06 -29.20
C LYS A 369 15.03 -29.85 -30.41
N TRP A 370 13.94 -30.60 -30.57
CA TRP A 370 13.03 -30.47 -31.73
C TRP A 370 11.66 -29.87 -31.40
N ALA A 371 11.30 -29.70 -30.12
CA ALA A 371 10.05 -29.04 -29.72
C ALA A 371 10.14 -27.50 -29.77
N VAL A 372 11.33 -26.93 -29.63
CA VAL A 372 11.55 -25.47 -29.65
C VAL A 372 11.58 -24.91 -31.08
N SER A 373 12.01 -25.70 -32.07
CA SER A 373 12.05 -25.28 -33.48
C SER A 373 10.69 -25.30 -34.17
N ALA A 374 9.74 -26.16 -33.75
CA ALA A 374 8.39 -26.17 -34.31
C ALA A 374 7.54 -24.98 -33.84
N LEU A 375 7.74 -24.52 -32.59
CA LEU A 375 7.05 -23.33 -32.04
C LEU A 375 7.58 -22.02 -32.64
N LEU A 376 8.85 -21.94 -33.01
CA LEU A 376 9.43 -20.79 -33.72
C LEU A 376 8.98 -20.69 -35.19
N ILE A 377 8.68 -21.82 -35.85
CA ILE A 377 8.13 -21.82 -37.23
C ILE A 377 6.63 -21.46 -37.22
N ALA A 378 5.86 -21.87 -36.20
CA ALA A 378 4.48 -21.44 -36.03
C ALA A 378 4.36 -19.93 -35.71
N ALA A 379 5.31 -19.37 -34.96
CA ALA A 379 5.36 -17.94 -34.66
C ALA A 379 5.80 -17.07 -35.85
N LEU A 380 6.62 -17.59 -36.77
CA LEU A 380 7.02 -16.89 -38.00
C LEU A 380 6.01 -17.05 -39.15
N GLY A 381 5.13 -18.06 -39.11
CA GLY A 381 4.10 -18.30 -40.12
C GLY A 381 2.84 -17.44 -40.00
N LEU A 382 2.59 -16.80 -38.85
CA LEU A 382 1.41 -15.95 -38.63
C LEU A 382 1.64 -14.46 -38.96
N GLY A 383 2.86 -14.08 -39.35
CA GLY A 383 3.22 -12.71 -39.73
C GLY A 383 3.03 -12.36 -41.22
N SER A 384 2.43 -13.23 -42.04
CA SER A 384 2.40 -13.08 -43.51
C SER A 384 1.00 -13.19 -44.15
N TRP A 385 -0.05 -12.73 -43.46
CA TRP A 385 -1.42 -12.68 -44.05
C TRP A 385 -2.06 -11.29 -44.09
N GLN A 386 -1.38 -10.24 -43.62
CA GLN A 386 -1.95 -8.88 -43.57
C GLN A 386 -1.49 -7.94 -44.70
N VAL A 387 -0.81 -8.44 -45.75
CA VAL A 387 -0.29 -7.60 -46.86
C VAL A 387 -0.93 -7.92 -48.22
N ALA A 388 -1.86 -8.89 -48.30
CA ALA A 388 -2.44 -9.32 -49.57
C ALA A 388 -3.81 -8.71 -49.93
N ASP A 389 -4.41 -7.87 -49.08
CA ASP A 389 -5.78 -7.36 -49.30
C ASP A 389 -5.86 -5.83 -49.52
N LYS A 390 -4.72 -5.18 -49.80
CA LYS A 390 -4.64 -3.73 -50.04
C LYS A 390 -4.22 -3.31 -51.46
N LEU A 391 -4.26 -4.22 -52.42
CA LEU A 391 -3.81 -3.95 -53.81
C LEU A 391 -4.79 -4.38 -54.91
N LEU A 392 -6.05 -4.63 -54.59
CA LEU A 392 -7.11 -4.87 -55.57
C LEU A 392 -8.35 -4.09 -55.14
N ASP A 393 -8.38 -2.80 -55.48
CA ASP A 393 -9.60 -2.06 -55.84
C ASP A 393 -9.26 -0.57 -56.06
N GLN A 394 -8.55 -0.31 -57.15
CA GLN A 394 -8.61 0.98 -57.83
C GLN A 394 -9.05 0.75 -59.28
N GLY A 395 -10.25 1.26 -59.57
CA GLY A 395 -10.49 2.00 -60.80
C GLY A 395 -11.08 1.22 -61.98
N SER A 396 -12.40 1.09 -62.01
CA SER A 396 -13.24 1.11 -63.24
C SER A 396 -14.70 0.94 -62.81
N ASN A 397 -15.75 1.53 -63.37
CA ASN A 397 -15.96 2.58 -64.37
C ASN A 397 -17.44 3.04 -64.18
N GLU A 398 -17.77 4.29 -64.56
CA GLU A 398 -19.05 4.83 -65.12
C GLU A 398 -20.44 4.17 -64.84
N LYS A 399 -21.63 4.80 -64.89
CA LYS A 399 -22.25 6.15 -64.96
C LYS A 399 -23.74 5.87 -65.30
N THR A 400 -24.71 6.62 -64.75
CA THR A 400 -26.12 6.84 -65.25
C THR A 400 -27.06 5.61 -65.35
N GLY A 401 -28.36 5.63 -65.00
CA GLY A 401 -29.34 6.63 -64.55
C GLY A 401 -30.74 6.01 -64.64
N GLU A 402 -31.72 6.60 -63.91
CA GLU A 402 -33.19 6.57 -64.14
C GLU A 402 -33.97 5.21 -64.04
N THR A 403 -35.27 5.09 -63.67
CA THR A 403 -36.33 5.90 -63.03
C THR A 403 -37.53 4.96 -62.73
N GLY A 404 -38.18 5.09 -61.57
CA GLY A 404 -39.61 4.75 -61.29
C GLY A 404 -39.98 3.27 -61.07
N THR A 405 -41.00 2.85 -60.29
CA THR A 405 -42.05 3.49 -59.46
C THR A 405 -42.73 2.38 -58.61
N ARG A 406 -42.98 2.61 -57.30
CA ARG A 406 -44.18 2.22 -56.47
C ARG A 406 -44.55 0.70 -56.36
N THR A 407 -44.79 0.02 -55.22
CA THR A 407 -45.38 0.37 -53.91
C THR A 407 -45.17 -0.78 -52.88
N THR A 408 -45.15 -0.42 -51.59
CA THR A 408 -45.08 -1.10 -50.27
C THR A 408 -45.99 -2.35 -50.04
N PRO A 409 -45.87 -3.18 -48.96
CA PRO A 409 -45.28 -2.89 -47.63
C PRO A 409 -44.49 -4.04 -46.92
N GLY A 410 -43.61 -3.67 -45.98
CA GLY A 410 -42.99 -4.62 -45.06
C GLY A 410 -41.98 -3.94 -44.14
N GLY A 411 -42.32 -3.82 -42.86
CA GLY A 411 -41.55 -3.07 -41.88
C GLY A 411 -40.18 -3.68 -41.58
N GLN A 412 -39.17 -2.82 -41.53
CA GLN A 412 -38.02 -2.89 -40.64
C GLN A 412 -37.43 -1.47 -40.59
N ASN A 413 -37.36 -0.90 -39.39
CA ASN A 413 -36.74 0.41 -39.13
C ASN A 413 -35.26 0.34 -39.52
N GLN A 414 -34.93 0.72 -40.76
CA GLN A 414 -33.56 0.90 -41.22
C GLN A 414 -33.01 2.21 -40.63
N LYS A 415 -32.05 2.09 -39.70
CA LYS A 415 -31.18 3.20 -39.28
C LYS A 415 -30.50 3.77 -40.53
N LYS A 416 -30.69 5.08 -40.75
CA LYS A 416 -30.07 5.86 -41.84
C LYS A 416 -28.54 5.66 -41.82
N PRO A 417 -27.85 5.50 -42.97
CA PRO A 417 -26.40 5.34 -42.98
C PRO A 417 -25.74 6.60 -42.42
N GLN A 418 -25.11 6.46 -41.26
CA GLN A 418 -24.44 7.55 -40.57
C GLN A 418 -23.09 7.77 -41.26
N ARG A 419 -22.81 9.00 -41.68
CA ARG A 419 -21.53 9.41 -42.30
C ARG A 419 -20.39 8.95 -41.36
N PRO A 420 -19.34 8.25 -41.86
CA PRO A 420 -18.28 7.73 -40.99
C PRO A 420 -17.63 8.88 -40.23
N ALA A 421 -17.59 8.76 -38.90
CA ALA A 421 -17.06 9.80 -38.03
C ALA A 421 -15.57 10.00 -38.31
N GLN A 422 -15.15 11.26 -38.47
CA GLN A 422 -13.75 11.60 -38.76
C GLN A 422 -13.03 12.07 -37.48
N PRO A 423 -11.72 11.80 -37.33
CA PRO A 423 -10.94 12.35 -36.22
C PRO A 423 -10.98 13.88 -36.20
N LEU A 424 -11.37 14.44 -35.07
CA LEU A 424 -11.28 15.86 -34.77
C LEU A 424 -9.87 16.22 -34.32
N ARG A 425 -9.43 17.44 -34.65
CA ARG A 425 -8.13 17.95 -34.21
C ARG A 425 -8.19 18.25 -32.72
N ILE A 426 -7.23 17.71 -31.97
CA ILE A 426 -6.95 18.09 -30.59
C ILE A 426 -6.04 19.32 -30.61
N SER A 427 -6.44 20.38 -29.91
CA SER A 427 -5.68 21.63 -29.80
C SER A 427 -4.69 21.59 -28.64
N ASP A 428 -5.12 21.05 -27.51
CA ASP A 428 -4.30 20.93 -26.31
C ASP A 428 -4.79 19.75 -25.45
N ALA A 429 -3.94 19.27 -24.54
CA ALA A 429 -4.30 18.25 -23.57
C ALA A 429 -3.59 18.52 -22.25
N ARG A 430 -4.32 18.33 -21.14
CA ARG A 430 -3.79 18.52 -19.79
C ARG A 430 -4.25 17.42 -18.86
N GLU A 431 -3.52 17.21 -17.77
CA GLU A 431 -3.90 16.21 -16.79
C GLU A 431 -5.14 16.65 -16.00
N PHE A 432 -6.06 15.71 -15.77
CA PHE A 432 -7.16 15.89 -14.84
C PHE A 432 -6.67 15.72 -13.40
N LYS A 433 -6.58 16.83 -12.67
CA LYS A 433 -6.04 16.92 -11.30
C LYS A 433 -7.04 17.56 -10.33
N PRO A 434 -8.17 16.91 -10.02
CA PRO A 434 -9.19 17.46 -9.14
C PRO A 434 -8.69 17.54 -7.68
N GLY A 435 -8.18 18.72 -7.29
CA GLY A 435 -7.79 19.02 -5.91
C GLY A 435 -6.34 18.71 -5.53
N GLY A 436 -5.40 18.71 -6.49
CA GLY A 436 -3.98 18.46 -6.22
C GLY A 436 -3.02 18.85 -7.36
N SER A 437 -1.74 18.50 -7.21
CA SER A 437 -0.74 18.59 -8.29
C SER A 437 -0.99 17.53 -9.36
N GLY A 438 -0.49 17.69 -10.59
CA GLY A 438 -0.52 16.59 -11.56
C GLY A 438 0.39 15.44 -11.16
N ILE A 439 0.12 14.28 -11.77
CA ILE A 439 0.81 13.02 -11.60
C ILE A 439 2.03 12.97 -12.52
N GLN A 440 1.83 13.28 -13.80
CA GLN A 440 2.80 13.25 -14.89
C GLN A 440 2.39 14.26 -15.98
N GLU A 441 2.38 15.55 -15.66
CA GLU A 441 1.89 16.60 -16.57
C GLU A 441 2.71 16.67 -17.87
N ASP A 442 4.02 16.46 -17.78
CA ASP A 442 4.94 16.49 -18.91
C ASP A 442 4.71 15.34 -19.91
N GLU A 443 4.05 14.26 -19.48
CA GLU A 443 3.74 13.10 -20.33
C GLU A 443 2.36 13.18 -20.98
N VAL A 444 1.54 14.20 -20.69
CA VAL A 444 0.16 14.27 -21.22
C VAL A 444 0.13 14.38 -22.74
N ALA A 445 1.12 15.07 -23.33
CA ALA A 445 1.26 15.17 -24.78
C ALA A 445 1.37 13.78 -25.46
N ASN A 446 1.95 12.80 -24.77
CA ASN A 446 2.09 11.43 -25.26
C ASN A 446 0.74 10.70 -25.40
N ALA A 447 -0.32 11.16 -24.75
CA ALA A 447 -1.65 10.57 -24.90
C ALA A 447 -2.37 11.04 -26.18
N VAL A 448 -1.85 12.06 -26.87
CA VAL A 448 -2.50 12.71 -28.02
C VAL A 448 -1.55 12.93 -29.21
N ASP A 449 -0.36 12.31 -29.20
CA ASP A 449 0.69 12.49 -30.21
C ASP A 449 0.58 11.53 -31.42
N ASP A 450 -0.49 10.75 -31.49
CA ASP A 450 -0.73 9.72 -32.52
C ASP A 450 0.35 8.62 -32.62
N SER A 451 1.22 8.49 -31.62
CA SER A 451 2.26 7.46 -31.54
C SER A 451 1.81 6.27 -30.67
N ALA A 452 2.19 5.06 -31.08
CA ALA A 452 1.92 3.85 -30.31
C ALA A 452 3.05 3.52 -29.31
N ASP A 453 4.18 4.21 -29.39
CA ASP A 453 5.39 3.96 -28.60
C ASP A 453 5.48 4.83 -27.34
N THR A 454 4.58 5.81 -27.22
CA THR A 454 4.52 6.82 -26.17
C THR A 454 3.18 6.72 -25.45
N ALA A 455 3.16 7.08 -24.17
CA ALA A 455 1.94 7.11 -23.37
C ALA A 455 2.07 8.09 -22.21
N TRP A 456 0.94 8.62 -21.75
CA TRP A 456 0.83 9.17 -20.40
C TRP A 456 0.67 8.00 -19.43
N ILE A 457 1.65 7.78 -18.55
CA ILE A 457 1.65 6.60 -17.68
C ILE A 457 1.69 7.03 -16.23
N THR A 458 0.77 6.52 -15.43
CA THR A 458 0.80 6.82 -14.00
C THR A 458 2.06 6.22 -13.35
N PRO A 459 2.54 6.79 -12.22
CA PRO A 459 3.39 6.09 -11.29
C PRO A 459 2.72 4.79 -10.84
N GLN A 460 3.55 3.91 -10.29
CA GLN A 460 3.05 2.71 -9.65
C GLN A 460 2.50 3.08 -8.26
N TYR A 461 1.23 2.80 -8.04
CA TYR A 461 0.57 2.96 -6.75
C TYR A 461 0.48 1.62 -6.03
N PHE A 462 0.76 1.59 -4.73
CA PHE A 462 0.70 0.36 -3.95
C PHE A 462 -0.54 0.36 -3.06
N SER A 463 -0.92 -0.82 -2.58
CA SER A 463 -2.07 -1.07 -1.69
C SER A 463 -3.45 -0.96 -2.33
N PHE A 464 -3.72 0.05 -3.17
CA PHE A 464 -5.06 0.26 -3.74
C PHE A 464 -5.07 0.65 -5.22
N PRO A 465 -6.06 0.14 -5.98
CA PRO A 465 -6.22 0.48 -7.38
C PRO A 465 -6.68 1.93 -7.61
N ASN A 466 -7.35 2.57 -6.65
CA ASN A 466 -7.78 3.97 -6.74
C ASN A 466 -6.65 4.95 -6.44
N PHE A 467 -5.55 4.88 -7.21
CA PHE A 467 -4.37 5.75 -7.06
C PHE A 467 -3.79 5.72 -5.64
N GLY A 468 -3.72 4.52 -5.03
CA GLY A 468 -3.18 4.34 -3.68
C GLY A 468 -4.07 4.88 -2.56
N ASN A 469 -5.34 5.18 -2.85
CA ASN A 469 -6.31 5.76 -1.91
C ASN A 469 -5.83 7.10 -1.30
N LEU A 470 -5.12 7.89 -2.10
CA LEU A 470 -4.62 9.20 -1.67
C LEU A 470 -5.78 10.22 -1.58
N PRO A 471 -5.85 11.07 -0.54
CA PRO A 471 -6.95 12.03 -0.36
C PRO A 471 -7.13 13.02 -1.51
N ASP A 472 -6.03 13.49 -2.09
CA ASP A 472 -5.98 14.35 -3.27
C ASP A 472 -6.36 13.61 -4.58
N ARG A 473 -6.48 12.28 -4.52
CA ARG A 473 -6.84 11.40 -5.65
C ARG A 473 -8.16 10.68 -5.45
N LYS A 474 -8.97 11.08 -4.47
CA LYS A 474 -10.30 10.50 -4.21
C LYS A 474 -11.22 10.53 -5.43
N HIS A 475 -10.99 11.47 -6.35
CA HIS A 475 -11.75 11.64 -7.58
C HIS A 475 -11.03 11.08 -8.81
N GLY A 476 -9.98 10.27 -8.66
CA GLY A 476 -9.21 9.73 -9.77
C GLY A 476 -8.37 10.77 -10.50
N SER A 477 -7.92 10.43 -11.70
CA SER A 477 -7.15 11.30 -12.58
C SER A 477 -7.39 10.89 -14.04
N GLY A 478 -6.65 11.44 -14.99
CA GLY A 478 -6.84 11.17 -16.42
C GLY A 478 -6.40 12.34 -17.27
N VAL A 479 -6.97 12.46 -18.47
CA VAL A 479 -6.59 13.49 -19.43
C VAL A 479 -7.81 14.27 -19.87
N ILE A 480 -7.75 15.59 -19.76
CA ILE A 480 -8.68 16.53 -20.38
C ILE A 480 -8.12 16.91 -21.74
N VAL A 481 -8.91 16.69 -22.78
CA VAL A 481 -8.64 17.08 -24.16
C VAL A 481 -9.39 18.37 -24.48
N ASP A 482 -8.67 19.38 -24.97
CA ASP A 482 -9.22 20.62 -25.52
C ASP A 482 -9.23 20.56 -27.04
N LEU A 483 -10.41 20.68 -27.64
CA LEU A 483 -10.62 20.72 -29.10
C LEU A 483 -10.38 22.14 -29.69
N GLY A 484 -10.01 23.11 -28.86
CA GLY A 484 -9.73 24.51 -29.20
C GLY A 484 -10.97 25.35 -29.47
N SER A 485 -12.10 24.70 -29.78
CA SER A 485 -13.40 25.30 -30.02
C SER A 485 -14.50 24.28 -29.78
N VAL A 486 -15.75 24.72 -29.66
CA VAL A 486 -16.89 23.81 -29.54
C VAL A 486 -17.04 23.00 -30.83
N GLN A 487 -17.00 21.68 -30.70
CA GLN A 487 -17.15 20.72 -31.80
C GLN A 487 -18.33 19.77 -31.55
N ASN A 488 -18.79 19.11 -32.61
CA ASN A 488 -19.79 18.04 -32.52
C ASN A 488 -19.08 16.71 -32.29
N VAL A 489 -18.97 16.25 -31.04
CA VAL A 489 -18.34 14.96 -30.71
C VAL A 489 -19.35 13.83 -30.90
N ARG A 490 -19.02 12.87 -31.76
CA ARG A 490 -19.82 11.69 -32.12
C ARG A 490 -19.25 10.39 -31.61
N GLY A 491 -18.03 10.42 -31.10
CA GLY A 491 -17.38 9.25 -30.54
C GLY A 491 -15.98 9.55 -30.06
N ILE A 492 -15.36 8.52 -29.50
CA ILE A 492 -13.98 8.56 -29.03
C ILE A 492 -13.38 7.15 -29.14
N ASP A 493 -12.13 7.10 -29.57
CA ASP A 493 -11.29 5.92 -29.53
C ASP A 493 -10.13 6.21 -28.56
N VAL A 494 -10.10 5.51 -27.43
CA VAL A 494 -9.03 5.62 -26.43
C VAL A 494 -8.24 4.32 -26.40
N SER A 495 -6.92 4.43 -26.54
CA SER A 495 -5.98 3.33 -26.35
C SER A 495 -5.41 3.42 -24.94
N MET A 496 -5.51 2.32 -24.20
CA MET A 496 -5.02 2.23 -22.84
C MET A 496 -3.58 1.76 -22.85
N TYR A 497 -2.75 2.27 -21.94
CA TYR A 497 -1.40 1.75 -21.72
C TYR A 497 -1.42 0.26 -21.33
N ARG A 498 -2.49 -0.16 -20.65
CA ARG A 498 -2.76 -1.54 -20.26
C ARG A 498 -4.25 -1.76 -20.05
N ALA A 499 -4.73 -2.97 -20.37
CA ALA A 499 -6.06 -3.44 -19.97
C ALA A 499 -6.29 -3.50 -18.45
N GLY A 500 -7.54 -3.35 -18.05
CA GLY A 500 -8.05 -3.57 -16.69
C GLY A 500 -8.22 -2.30 -15.86
N GLN A 501 -8.07 -1.10 -16.44
CA GLN A 501 -8.32 0.16 -15.72
C GLN A 501 -9.83 0.43 -15.68
N LYS A 502 -10.31 1.00 -14.58
CA LYS A 502 -11.69 1.46 -14.49
C LYS A 502 -11.75 2.90 -14.96
N ALA A 503 -12.41 3.11 -16.10
CA ALA A 503 -12.42 4.40 -16.78
C ALA A 503 -13.79 4.71 -17.37
N GLN A 504 -14.03 6.00 -17.59
CA GLN A 504 -15.20 6.54 -18.30
C GLN A 504 -14.78 7.74 -19.13
N VAL A 505 -15.60 8.11 -20.12
CA VAL A 505 -15.44 9.35 -20.87
C VAL A 505 -16.58 10.29 -20.55
N LEU A 506 -16.23 11.50 -20.15
CA LEU A 506 -17.16 12.58 -19.84
C LEU A 506 -16.91 13.78 -20.74
N THR A 507 -17.89 14.66 -20.88
CA THR A 507 -17.78 15.90 -21.65
C THR A 507 -18.33 17.08 -20.86
N ALA A 508 -17.68 18.23 -20.99
CA ALA A 508 -18.13 19.47 -20.38
C ALA A 508 -19.30 20.08 -21.17
N ASP A 509 -20.02 21.01 -20.55
CA ASP A 509 -21.02 21.83 -21.24
C ASP A 509 -20.39 22.69 -22.35
N GLU A 510 -21.19 23.05 -23.36
CA GLU A 510 -20.76 23.87 -24.51
C GLU A 510 -20.13 25.21 -24.08
N GLY A 511 -20.55 25.77 -22.94
CA GLY A 511 -20.06 27.03 -22.40
C GLY A 511 -18.88 26.93 -21.44
N ALA A 512 -18.35 25.72 -21.19
CA ALA A 512 -17.22 25.55 -20.27
C ALA A 512 -15.96 26.24 -20.82
N THR A 513 -15.26 26.99 -19.96
CA THR A 513 -14.06 27.74 -20.33
C THR A 513 -12.77 27.08 -19.85
N ASP A 514 -12.75 26.55 -18.63
CA ASP A 514 -11.60 25.84 -18.05
C ASP A 514 -12.05 24.78 -17.01
N PRO A 515 -12.64 23.66 -17.45
CA PRO A 515 -13.13 22.63 -16.54
C PRO A 515 -11.96 21.91 -15.85
N SER A 516 -12.06 21.70 -14.54
CA SER A 516 -10.96 21.14 -13.72
C SER A 516 -11.43 20.20 -12.61
N THR A 517 -12.72 20.17 -12.32
CA THR A 517 -13.35 19.32 -11.31
C THR A 517 -14.30 18.30 -11.96
N PRO A 518 -14.67 17.20 -11.26
CA PRO A 518 -15.58 16.21 -11.83
C PRO A 518 -16.95 16.79 -12.22
N ASP A 519 -17.44 17.77 -11.45
CA ASP A 519 -18.75 18.39 -11.64
C ASP A 519 -18.81 19.25 -12.92
N ASP A 520 -17.66 19.67 -13.44
CA ASP A 520 -17.55 20.41 -14.70
C ASP A 520 -17.80 19.54 -15.95
N PHE A 521 -17.93 18.21 -15.78
CA PHE A 521 -18.15 17.24 -16.84
C PHE A 521 -19.45 16.43 -16.63
N PRO A 522 -20.64 17.07 -16.70
CA PRO A 522 -21.91 16.43 -16.34
C PRO A 522 -22.40 15.39 -17.36
N HIS A 523 -21.91 15.43 -18.60
CA HIS A 523 -22.39 14.55 -19.68
C HIS A 523 -21.50 13.33 -19.84
N ARG A 524 -22.09 12.15 -19.77
CA ARG A 524 -21.39 10.87 -19.88
C ARG A 524 -21.46 10.32 -21.30
N LEU A 525 -20.29 10.04 -21.91
CA LEU A 525 -20.19 9.34 -23.20
C LEU A 525 -20.08 7.82 -23.03
N THR A 526 -19.47 7.34 -21.93
CA THR A 526 -19.39 5.91 -21.59
C THR A 526 -19.69 5.66 -20.12
N GLU A 527 -20.21 4.47 -19.79
CA GLU A 527 -20.32 4.04 -18.39
C GLU A 527 -18.95 3.84 -17.75
N LEU A 528 -18.91 3.95 -16.41
CA LEU A 528 -17.72 3.65 -15.63
C LEU A 528 -17.55 2.13 -15.52
N GLU A 529 -16.61 1.60 -16.28
CA GLU A 529 -16.39 0.16 -16.37
C GLU A 529 -14.90 -0.19 -16.43
N THR A 530 -14.60 -1.48 -16.24
CA THR A 530 -13.25 -2.01 -16.43
C THR A 530 -12.98 -2.19 -17.91
N VAL A 531 -12.08 -1.38 -18.45
CA VAL A 531 -11.77 -1.32 -19.88
C VAL A 531 -10.66 -2.31 -20.23
N GLY A 532 -10.74 -2.94 -21.40
CA GLY A 532 -9.63 -3.69 -22.00
C GLY A 532 -8.51 -2.77 -22.53
N ASP A 533 -7.82 -3.19 -23.59
CA ASP A 533 -6.74 -2.38 -24.19
C ASP A 533 -7.26 -1.13 -24.93
N THR A 534 -8.56 -1.11 -25.25
CA THR A 534 -9.19 0.03 -25.92
C THR A 534 -10.58 0.31 -25.34
N LEU A 535 -10.92 1.60 -25.20
CA LEU A 535 -12.28 2.08 -24.95
C LEU A 535 -12.78 2.79 -26.21
N LYS A 536 -13.85 2.28 -26.82
CA LYS A 536 -14.48 2.91 -27.99
C LYS A 536 -15.91 3.27 -27.68
N ALA A 537 -16.29 4.50 -28.00
CA ALA A 537 -17.66 4.96 -27.83
C ALA A 537 -18.13 5.67 -29.10
N SER A 538 -19.40 5.48 -29.46
CA SER A 538 -20.06 6.29 -30.46
C SER A 538 -21.48 6.59 -30.02
N VAL A 539 -21.90 7.83 -30.27
CA VAL A 539 -23.23 8.33 -29.92
C VAL A 539 -24.05 8.60 -31.18
N ASP A 540 -25.32 8.22 -31.14
CA ASP A 540 -26.26 8.47 -32.24
C ASP A 540 -26.50 9.99 -32.44
N LYS A 541 -26.55 10.75 -31.33
CA LYS A 541 -26.67 12.21 -31.32
C LYS A 541 -25.33 12.84 -30.93
N PRO A 542 -24.75 13.73 -31.76
CA PRO A 542 -23.51 14.42 -31.41
C PRO A 542 -23.68 15.26 -30.14
N VAL A 543 -22.66 15.23 -29.27
CA VAL A 543 -22.55 16.11 -28.10
C VAL A 543 -21.75 17.34 -28.49
N ARG A 544 -22.30 18.53 -28.29
CA ARG A 544 -21.59 19.80 -28.54
C ARG A 544 -20.73 20.12 -27.33
N THR A 545 -19.42 20.06 -27.48
CA THR A 545 -18.48 20.34 -26.40
C THR A 545 -17.13 20.80 -26.94
N ARG A 546 -16.38 21.54 -26.13
CA ARG A 546 -14.97 21.85 -26.37
C ARG A 546 -14.04 20.89 -25.62
N TYR A 547 -14.47 20.38 -24.46
CA TYR A 547 -13.63 19.62 -23.54
C TYR A 547 -14.15 18.21 -23.33
N VAL A 548 -13.26 17.24 -23.48
CA VAL A 548 -13.53 15.82 -23.26
C VAL A 548 -12.58 15.31 -22.19
N LEU A 549 -13.11 14.65 -21.17
CA LEU A 549 -12.32 14.05 -20.09
C LEU A 549 -12.32 12.53 -20.25
N VAL A 550 -11.14 11.95 -20.43
CA VAL A 550 -10.91 10.51 -20.22
C VAL A 550 -10.56 10.32 -18.76
N HIS A 551 -11.52 9.85 -17.98
CA HIS A 551 -11.45 9.77 -16.52
C HIS A 551 -11.11 8.35 -16.08
N ILE A 552 -10.01 8.18 -15.36
CA ILE A 552 -9.59 6.92 -14.74
C ILE A 552 -9.81 7.02 -13.24
N THR A 553 -10.53 6.07 -12.66
CA THR A 553 -10.83 6.03 -11.22
C THR A 553 -10.08 4.90 -10.50
N GLU A 554 -9.76 3.81 -11.21
CA GLU A 554 -9.02 2.68 -10.66
C GLU A 554 -8.02 2.15 -11.70
N LEU A 555 -6.83 1.79 -11.24
CA LEU A 555 -5.72 1.32 -12.05
C LEU A 555 -5.63 -0.21 -11.97
N PRO A 556 -5.22 -0.90 -13.06
CA PRO A 556 -5.05 -2.34 -13.04
C PRO A 556 -3.79 -2.74 -12.29
N HIS A 557 -3.75 -3.97 -11.80
CA HIS A 557 -2.54 -4.54 -11.25
C HIS A 557 -1.46 -4.66 -12.34
N ASP A 558 -0.25 -4.23 -12.05
CA ASP A 558 0.83 -4.12 -13.05
C ASP A 558 1.66 -5.42 -13.19
N GLY A 559 1.39 -6.40 -12.34
CA GLY A 559 2.08 -7.70 -12.29
C GLY A 559 3.37 -7.67 -11.47
N ARG A 560 3.75 -6.52 -10.89
CA ARG A 560 4.93 -6.31 -10.04
C ARG A 560 4.56 -5.91 -8.61
N GLY A 561 3.34 -6.21 -8.19
CA GLY A 561 2.86 -5.98 -6.83
C GLY A 561 2.25 -4.59 -6.60
N GLY A 562 2.02 -3.81 -7.65
CA GLY A 562 1.36 -2.50 -7.57
C GLY A 562 0.27 -2.34 -8.63
N TYR A 563 -0.29 -1.13 -8.69
CA TYR A 563 -1.30 -0.72 -9.63
C TYR A 563 -0.76 0.40 -10.51
N ARG A 564 -0.85 0.22 -11.81
CA ARG A 564 -0.30 1.18 -12.78
C ARG A 564 -1.15 1.18 -14.03
N GLY A 565 -1.52 2.36 -14.48
CA GLY A 565 -2.34 2.56 -15.67
C GLY A 565 -1.79 3.69 -16.52
N GLY A 566 -2.60 4.16 -17.45
CA GLY A 566 -2.20 5.20 -18.38
C GLY A 566 -2.96 5.16 -19.69
N ILE A 567 -2.76 6.18 -20.52
CA ILE A 567 -3.42 6.36 -21.81
C ILE A 567 -2.32 6.51 -22.85
N SER A 568 -2.34 5.63 -23.86
CA SER A 568 -1.38 5.64 -24.97
C SER A 568 -1.92 6.31 -26.22
N GLY A 569 -3.20 6.68 -26.26
CA GLY A 569 -3.74 7.43 -27.39
C GLY A 569 -5.19 7.83 -27.19
N ILE A 570 -5.54 9.04 -27.62
CA ILE A 570 -6.91 9.56 -27.61
C ILE A 570 -7.24 10.12 -28.99
N LYS A 571 -8.32 9.63 -29.58
CA LYS A 571 -8.89 10.17 -30.83
C LYS A 571 -10.34 10.53 -30.60
N VAL A 572 -10.66 11.82 -30.71
CA VAL A 572 -12.04 12.30 -30.64
C VAL A 572 -12.63 12.28 -32.05
N LEU A 573 -13.85 11.79 -32.21
CA LEU A 573 -14.51 11.64 -33.52
C LEU A 573 -15.70 12.59 -33.62
N GLY A 574 -15.93 13.18 -34.81
CA GLY A 574 -17.02 14.14 -35.07
C GLY A 574 -17.81 13.93 -36.35
#